data_AF-A0A963NL23-F1
#
_entry.id   AF-A0A963NL23-F1
#
_cell.length_a   1.000
_cell.length_b   1.000
_cell.length_c   1.000
_cell.angle_alpha   90.00
_cell.angle_beta   90.00
_cell.angle_gamma   90.00
#
_symmetry.space_group_name_H-M   'P 1'
#
loop_
_entity.id
_entity.type
_entity.pdbx_description
1 polymer ?
#
loop_
_entity_poly.entity_id
_entity_poly.type
_entity_poly.pdbx_seq_one_letter_code
_entity_poly.pdbx_strand_id
1 'polypeptide(L)'
;MAIEMIESFDEGTTIKVIGVGGGGGNAVEYMLAQGVQGVEFLCANTDAQALNRSRAHNLIQLGANGLGAGGKPDKGKAAAEEAEARIREAIEGAHMVFITAGMGGGTGTGAAPVIARVAKEMGVLTVGVVTKPFDFEGSRRMKQAEHGTAELEANVDSLIVVLNEKLLEVLPDDVSQEQA
;
A
#
# COMPACT_ATOMS: atom_id res chain seq x y z
N MET A 1 -30.74 23.61 7.17
CA MET A 1 -30.61 22.14 7.22
C MET A 1 -29.26 21.84 7.82
N ALA A 2 -29.24 21.37 9.07
CA ALA A 2 -28.03 20.80 9.65
C ALA A 2 -27.79 19.47 8.94
N ILE A 3 -26.56 19.24 8.49
CA ILE A 3 -26.15 17.94 7.99
C ILE A 3 -26.07 17.03 9.21
N GLU A 4 -27.03 16.12 9.34
CA GLU A 4 -26.92 15.00 10.28
C GLU A 4 -25.84 14.07 9.77
N MET A 5 -24.71 14.02 10.48
CA MET A 5 -23.73 12.96 10.34
C MET A 5 -24.40 11.67 10.80
N ILE A 6 -24.66 10.75 9.86
CA ILE A 6 -25.13 9.41 10.20
C ILE A 6 -23.99 8.72 10.95
N GLU A 7 -24.08 8.71 12.28
CA GLU A 7 -23.23 7.93 13.16
C GLU A 7 -23.66 6.47 13.11
N SER A 8 -23.14 5.73 12.12
CA SER A 8 -22.80 4.32 12.24
C SER A 8 -22.16 3.89 10.92
N PHE A 9 -20.83 3.70 10.90
CA PHE A 9 -20.28 2.76 9.95
C PHE A 9 -20.96 1.42 10.25
N ASP A 10 -21.72 0.92 9.28
CA ASP A 10 -22.50 -0.31 9.36
C ASP A 10 -21.64 -1.43 9.98
N GLU A 11 -22.07 -1.98 11.13
CA GLU A 11 -21.36 -3.05 11.86
C GLU A 11 -21.12 -4.32 11.00
N GLY A 12 -21.72 -4.39 9.80
CA GLY A 12 -21.53 -5.46 8.82
C GLY A 12 -20.42 -5.25 7.79
N THR A 13 -19.84 -4.06 7.63
CA THR A 13 -18.88 -3.79 6.55
C THR A 13 -17.43 -3.99 6.97
N THR A 14 -16.86 -5.15 6.64
CA THR A 14 -15.41 -5.41 6.74
C THR A 14 -14.59 -4.59 5.75
N ILE A 15 -13.79 -3.64 6.25
CA ILE A 15 -12.80 -2.87 5.48
C ILE A 15 -11.40 -3.34 5.86
N LYS A 16 -10.55 -3.60 4.87
CA LYS A 16 -9.15 -3.97 5.08
C LYS A 16 -8.21 -2.93 4.45
N VAL A 17 -7.11 -2.62 5.13
CA VAL A 17 -6.05 -1.71 4.64
C VAL A 17 -4.75 -2.49 4.53
N ILE A 18 -4.22 -2.62 3.32
CA ILE A 18 -3.01 -3.40 3.01
C ILE A 18 -1.88 -2.44 2.66
N GLY A 19 -0.87 -2.38 3.53
CA GLY A 19 0.39 -1.67 3.29
C GLY A 19 1.38 -2.54 2.52
N VAL A 20 1.75 -2.12 1.30
CA VAL A 20 2.62 -2.90 0.41
C VAL A 20 4.03 -2.30 0.34
N GLY A 21 5.03 -3.11 0.66
CA GLY A 21 6.42 -2.69 0.73
C GLY A 21 6.71 -1.77 1.93
N GLY A 22 7.89 -1.15 1.94
CA GLY A 22 8.33 -0.29 3.05
C GLY A 22 7.46 0.96 3.24
N GLY A 23 7.20 1.72 2.17
CA GLY A 23 6.38 2.94 2.25
C GLY A 23 4.93 2.65 2.67
N GLY A 24 4.31 1.62 2.09
CA GLY A 24 2.97 1.20 2.48
C GLY A 24 2.90 0.68 3.92
N GLY A 25 3.90 -0.11 4.34
CA GLY A 25 4.00 -0.59 5.72
C GLY A 25 4.15 0.55 6.73
N ASN A 26 4.98 1.56 6.42
CA ASN A 26 5.12 2.75 7.26
C ASN A 26 3.81 3.54 7.37
N ALA A 27 3.05 3.67 6.26
CA ALA A 27 1.75 4.34 6.29
C ALA A 27 0.74 3.60 7.18
N VAL A 28 0.69 2.26 7.11
CA VAL A 28 -0.12 1.43 8.01
C VAL A 28 0.30 1.61 9.47
N GLU A 29 1.60 1.60 9.73
CA GLU A 29 2.16 1.78 11.06
C GLU A 29 1.77 3.15 11.68
N TYR A 30 1.77 4.19 10.84
CA TYR A 30 1.29 5.51 11.22
C TYR A 30 -0.21 5.51 11.55
N MET A 31 -1.05 4.90 10.71
CA MET A 31 -2.50 4.81 10.96
C MET A 31 -2.83 4.06 12.26
N LEU A 32 -2.10 2.98 12.54
CA LEU A 32 -2.19 2.24 13.81
C LEU A 32 -1.81 3.12 14.99
N ALA A 33 -0.71 3.89 14.89
CA ALA A 33 -0.26 4.80 15.93
C ALA A 33 -1.26 5.94 16.19
N GLN A 34 -1.97 6.40 15.15
CA GLN A 34 -3.05 7.40 15.28
C GLN A 34 -4.38 6.80 15.79
N GLY A 35 -4.45 5.48 15.98
CA GLY A 35 -5.62 4.81 16.55
C GLY A 35 -6.82 4.73 15.61
N VAL A 36 -6.61 4.69 14.29
CA VAL A 36 -7.69 4.50 13.31
C VAL A 36 -8.45 3.20 13.61
N GLN A 37 -9.77 3.29 13.77
CA GLN A 37 -10.67 2.18 14.11
C GLN A 37 -11.51 1.75 12.90
N GLY A 38 -12.14 0.57 13.01
CA GLY A 38 -13.11 0.09 12.01
C GLY A 38 -12.47 -0.51 10.74
N VAL A 39 -11.15 -0.74 10.74
CA VAL A 39 -10.44 -1.37 9.63
C VAL A 39 -9.47 -2.44 10.13
N GLU A 40 -9.30 -3.50 9.34
CA GLU A 40 -8.26 -4.50 9.57
C GLU A 40 -6.99 -4.07 8.82
N PHE A 41 -5.91 -3.82 9.56
CA PHE A 41 -4.59 -3.53 8.98
C PHE A 41 -3.80 -4.78 8.63
N LEU A 42 -3.25 -4.79 7.41
CA LEU A 42 -2.37 -5.82 6.88
C LEU A 42 -1.09 -5.17 6.33
N CYS A 43 0.02 -5.90 6.40
CA CYS A 43 1.27 -5.51 5.76
C CYS A 43 1.76 -6.63 4.83
N ALA A 44 2.14 -6.28 3.61
CA ALA A 44 2.70 -7.21 2.63
C ALA A 44 4.09 -6.73 2.21
N ASN A 45 5.13 -7.52 2.47
CA ASN A 45 6.50 -7.10 2.15
C ASN A 45 7.41 -8.27 1.78
N THR A 46 8.39 -8.01 0.90
CA THR A 46 9.45 -8.98 0.57
C THR A 46 10.61 -8.94 1.57
N ASP A 47 10.74 -7.86 2.33
CA ASP A 47 11.70 -7.73 3.41
C ASP A 47 11.09 -8.27 4.71
N ALA A 48 11.60 -9.42 5.18
CA ALA A 48 11.09 -10.08 6.37
C ALA A 48 11.44 -9.32 7.66
N GLN A 49 12.55 -8.57 7.67
CA GLN A 49 12.94 -7.80 8.85
C GLN A 49 11.99 -6.61 9.04
N ALA A 50 11.65 -5.92 7.94
CA ALA A 50 10.66 -4.86 7.96
C ALA A 50 9.28 -5.40 8.35
N LEU A 51 8.89 -6.55 7.80
CA LEU A 51 7.60 -7.17 8.08
C LEU A 51 7.44 -7.57 9.55
N ASN A 52 8.47 -8.19 10.15
CA ASN A 52 8.45 -8.63 11.55
C ASN A 52 8.40 -7.48 12.57
N ARG A 53 8.68 -6.24 12.15
CA ARG A 53 8.57 -5.04 13.01
C ARG A 53 7.18 -4.40 12.96
N SER A 54 6.35 -4.79 12.00
CA SER A 54 5.01 -4.24 11.80
C SER A 54 4.06 -4.63 12.93
N ARG A 55 3.24 -3.68 13.40
CA ARG A 55 2.15 -3.93 14.36
C ARG A 55 0.81 -4.27 13.71
N ALA A 56 0.77 -4.41 12.39
CA ALA A 56 -0.43 -4.81 11.66
C ALA A 56 -0.99 -6.17 12.12
N HIS A 57 -2.31 -6.35 12.01
CA HIS A 57 -3.00 -7.55 12.50
C HIS A 57 -2.61 -8.80 11.69
N ASN A 58 -2.33 -8.65 10.39
CA ASN A 58 -1.93 -9.73 9.51
C ASN A 58 -0.70 -9.35 8.67
N LEU A 59 0.25 -10.28 8.55
CA LEU A 59 1.53 -10.07 7.89
C LEU A 59 1.70 -11.06 6.74
N ILE A 60 1.85 -10.53 5.52
CA ILE A 60 1.97 -11.30 4.29
C ILE A 60 3.41 -11.22 3.78
N GLN A 61 4.21 -12.25 4.06
CA GLN A 61 5.57 -12.34 3.54
C GLN A 61 5.56 -12.59 2.03
N LEU A 62 6.07 -11.67 1.22
CA LEU A 62 6.18 -11.86 -0.23
C LEU A 62 7.54 -12.48 -0.57
N GLY A 63 7.57 -13.51 -1.41
CA GLY A 63 8.80 -14.24 -1.76
C GLY A 63 9.44 -15.02 -0.59
N ALA A 64 10.42 -15.86 -0.91
CA ALA A 64 10.92 -16.90 0.01
C ALA A 64 12.13 -16.50 0.87
N ASN A 65 12.97 -15.56 0.43
CA ASN A 65 14.28 -15.31 1.07
C ASN A 65 14.27 -14.19 2.12
N GLY A 66 13.23 -13.36 2.18
CA GLY A 66 13.10 -12.26 3.14
C GLY A 66 14.09 -11.09 2.93
N LEU A 67 14.80 -11.02 1.80
CA LEU A 67 15.86 -10.02 1.55
C LEU A 67 15.38 -8.76 0.81
N GLY A 68 14.09 -8.67 0.52
CA GLY A 68 13.54 -7.57 -0.26
C GLY A 68 13.71 -7.71 -1.78
N ALA A 69 12.97 -6.88 -2.52
CA ALA A 69 12.99 -6.84 -3.99
C ALA A 69 14.19 -6.08 -4.58
N GLY A 70 15.01 -5.40 -3.75
CA GLY A 70 16.22 -4.69 -4.19
C GLY A 70 15.98 -3.56 -5.20
N GLY A 71 14.85 -2.84 -5.09
CA GLY A 71 14.48 -1.76 -6.00
C GLY A 71 14.15 -2.22 -7.44
N LYS A 72 13.74 -3.48 -7.59
CA LYS A 72 13.32 -4.08 -8.87
C LYS A 72 11.83 -4.46 -8.82
N PRO A 73 10.94 -3.74 -9.54
CA PRO A 73 9.51 -4.04 -9.58
C PRO A 73 9.20 -5.48 -9.99
N ASP A 74 9.87 -6.02 -11.01
CA ASP A 74 9.63 -7.39 -11.49
C ASP A 74 9.81 -8.46 -10.40
N LYS A 75 10.77 -8.25 -9.49
CA LYS A 75 10.96 -9.14 -8.34
C LYS A 75 9.82 -9.03 -7.34
N GLY A 76 9.30 -7.82 -7.11
CA GLY A 76 8.14 -7.59 -6.26
C GLY A 76 6.88 -8.24 -6.84
N LYS A 77 6.68 -8.12 -8.15
CA LYS A 77 5.59 -8.73 -8.89
C LYS A 77 5.62 -10.26 -8.81
N ALA A 78 6.73 -10.88 -9.19
CA ALA A 78 6.89 -12.33 -9.11
C ALA A 78 6.68 -12.86 -7.68
N ALA A 79 7.22 -12.17 -6.69
CA ALA A 79 7.03 -12.53 -5.28
C ALA A 79 5.57 -12.43 -4.80
N ALA A 80 4.77 -11.54 -5.38
CA ALA A 80 3.35 -11.43 -5.11
C ALA A 80 2.54 -12.50 -5.83
N GLU A 81 2.88 -12.82 -7.08
CA GLU A 81 2.25 -13.91 -7.85
C GLU A 81 2.49 -15.27 -7.18
N GLU A 82 3.71 -15.53 -6.68
CA GLU A 82 4.02 -16.72 -5.88
C GLU A 82 3.23 -16.77 -4.55
N ALA A 83 2.86 -15.61 -4.01
CA ALA A 83 2.14 -15.47 -2.75
C ALA A 83 0.62 -15.34 -2.92
N GLU A 84 0.08 -15.52 -4.14
CA GLU A 84 -1.31 -15.23 -4.47
C GLU A 84 -2.31 -15.91 -3.52
N ALA A 85 -2.11 -17.19 -3.20
CA ALA A 85 -3.00 -17.93 -2.29
C ALA A 85 -3.08 -17.27 -0.90
N ARG A 86 -1.95 -16.79 -0.36
CA ARG A 86 -1.90 -16.10 0.95
C ARG A 86 -2.49 -14.70 0.88
N ILE A 87 -2.35 -14.03 -0.27
CA ILE A 87 -2.99 -12.74 -0.52
C ILE A 87 -4.52 -12.90 -0.53
N ARG A 88 -5.04 -13.94 -1.21
CA ARG A 88 -6.48 -14.25 -1.23
C ARG A 88 -7.01 -14.54 0.17
N GLU A 89 -6.35 -15.41 0.92
CA GLU A 89 -6.71 -15.72 2.31
C GLU A 89 -6.76 -14.47 3.18
N ALA A 90 -5.76 -13.59 3.05
CA ALA A 90 -5.70 -12.35 3.81
C ALA A 90 -6.81 -11.35 3.45
N ILE A 91 -7.27 -11.34 2.19
CA ILE A 91 -8.34 -10.46 1.70
C ILE A 91 -9.75 -11.03 1.99
N GLU A 92 -9.85 -12.33 2.23
CA GLU A 92 -11.13 -13.01 2.41
C GLU A 92 -12.03 -12.31 3.46
N GLY A 93 -13.32 -12.22 3.13
CA GLY A 93 -14.33 -11.55 3.95
C GLY A 93 -14.33 -10.02 3.88
N ALA A 94 -13.42 -9.39 3.12
CA ALA A 94 -13.44 -7.95 2.90
C ALA A 94 -14.55 -7.54 1.93
N HIS A 95 -15.29 -6.48 2.27
CA HIS A 95 -16.16 -5.79 1.32
C HIS A 95 -15.38 -4.72 0.55
N MET A 96 -14.36 -4.16 1.20
CA MET A 96 -13.51 -3.12 0.64
C MET A 96 -12.07 -3.30 1.08
N VAL A 97 -11.14 -3.08 0.14
CA VAL A 97 -9.70 -3.10 0.37
C VAL A 97 -9.08 -1.78 -0.07
N PHE A 98 -8.35 -1.14 0.85
CA PHE A 98 -7.44 -0.04 0.53
C PHE A 98 -6.02 -0.60 0.38
N ILE A 99 -5.39 -0.32 -0.75
CA ILE A 99 -4.00 -0.70 -1.03
C ILE A 99 -3.15 0.55 -0.94
N THR A 100 -2.28 0.62 0.08
CA THR A 100 -1.35 1.73 0.25
C THR A 100 0.07 1.31 -0.08
N ALA A 101 0.75 2.09 -0.94
CA ALA A 101 2.10 1.78 -1.38
C ALA A 101 2.89 3.05 -1.77
N GLY A 102 4.19 3.03 -1.48
CA GLY A 102 5.13 3.99 -2.04
C GLY A 102 5.64 3.51 -3.41
N MET A 103 5.38 4.28 -4.46
CA MET A 103 5.75 3.92 -5.83
C MET A 103 7.20 4.31 -6.13
N GLY A 104 7.82 3.58 -7.06
CA GLY A 104 9.22 3.79 -7.45
C GLY A 104 10.23 2.90 -6.72
N GLY A 105 9.77 2.12 -5.74
CA GLY A 105 10.53 1.03 -5.13
C GLY A 105 10.40 -0.29 -5.89
N GLY A 106 10.85 -1.39 -5.27
CA GLY A 106 10.68 -2.74 -5.83
C GLY A 106 9.36 -3.39 -5.42
N THR A 107 9.16 -3.60 -4.12
CA THR A 107 8.00 -4.33 -3.60
C THR A 107 6.68 -3.60 -3.86
N GLY A 108 6.53 -2.35 -3.40
CA GLY A 108 5.29 -1.58 -3.58
C GLY A 108 4.87 -1.51 -5.04
N THR A 109 5.78 -1.02 -5.89
CA THR A 109 5.55 -0.84 -7.33
C THR A 109 5.13 -2.12 -8.05
N GLY A 110 5.76 -3.26 -7.75
CA GLY A 110 5.48 -4.52 -8.46
C GLY A 110 4.38 -5.37 -7.85
N ALA A 111 4.25 -5.38 -6.52
CA ALA A 111 3.30 -6.23 -5.81
C ALA A 111 1.92 -5.60 -5.66
N ALA A 112 1.82 -4.26 -5.55
CA ALA A 112 0.53 -3.60 -5.35
C ALA A 112 -0.46 -3.88 -6.50
N PRO A 113 -0.07 -3.82 -7.80
CA PRO A 113 -0.98 -4.17 -8.89
C PRO A 113 -1.47 -5.63 -8.85
N VAL A 114 -0.61 -6.56 -8.41
CA VAL A 114 -0.98 -7.98 -8.26
C VAL A 114 -2.01 -8.15 -7.14
N ILE A 115 -1.78 -7.53 -5.97
CA ILE A 115 -2.71 -7.59 -4.85
C ILE A 115 -4.06 -6.96 -5.24
N ALA A 116 -4.04 -5.85 -5.97
CA ALA A 116 -5.23 -5.18 -6.48
C ALA A 116 -6.03 -6.06 -7.44
N ARG A 117 -5.34 -6.71 -8.39
CA ARG A 117 -5.96 -7.67 -9.31
C ARG A 117 -6.66 -8.79 -8.57
N VAL A 118 -5.98 -9.38 -7.58
CA VAL A 118 -6.52 -10.47 -6.76
C VAL A 118 -7.77 -10.02 -6.01
N ALA A 119 -7.76 -8.83 -5.40
CA ALA A 119 -8.93 -8.26 -4.73
C ALA A 119 -10.12 -8.06 -5.68
N LYS A 120 -9.89 -7.51 -6.88
CA LYS A 120 -10.93 -7.33 -7.90
C LYS A 120 -11.50 -8.64 -8.42
N GLU A 121 -10.65 -9.65 -8.65
CA GLU A 121 -11.10 -10.99 -9.05
C GLU A 121 -11.98 -11.64 -7.98
N MET A 122 -11.78 -11.29 -6.70
CA MET A 122 -12.62 -11.71 -5.58
C MET A 122 -13.91 -10.88 -5.44
N GLY A 123 -14.13 -9.87 -6.29
CA GLY A 123 -15.30 -9.00 -6.24
C GLY A 123 -15.26 -7.96 -5.10
N VAL A 124 -14.08 -7.68 -4.54
CA VAL A 124 -13.89 -6.72 -3.46
C VAL A 124 -13.71 -5.31 -4.03
N LEU A 125 -14.40 -4.32 -3.46
CA LEU A 125 -14.20 -2.91 -3.85
C LEU A 125 -12.77 -2.49 -3.54
N THR A 126 -11.99 -2.19 -4.57
CA THR A 126 -10.53 -2.04 -4.45
C THR A 126 -10.12 -0.59 -4.72
N VAL A 127 -9.54 0.06 -3.72
CA VAL A 127 -9.05 1.46 -3.82
C VAL A 127 -7.54 1.51 -3.61
N GLY A 128 -6.81 2.03 -4.59
CA GLY A 128 -5.38 2.30 -4.46
C GLY A 128 -5.14 3.69 -3.88
N VAL A 129 -4.24 3.81 -2.90
CA VAL A 129 -3.75 5.09 -2.36
C VAL A 129 -2.24 5.06 -2.39
N VAL A 130 -1.62 5.75 -3.35
CA VAL A 130 -0.17 5.61 -3.58
C VAL A 130 0.54 6.94 -3.61
N THR A 131 1.81 6.93 -3.20
CA THR A 131 2.69 8.10 -3.33
C THR A 131 3.62 7.96 -4.52
N LYS A 132 3.86 9.06 -5.24
CA LYS A 132 4.97 9.18 -6.18
C LYS A 132 6.20 9.77 -5.46
N PRO A 133 7.42 9.33 -5.80
CA PRO A 133 8.64 9.73 -5.11
C PRO A 133 8.91 11.23 -5.28
N PHE A 134 9.75 11.79 -4.40
CA PHE A 134 10.30 13.14 -4.59
C PHE A 134 11.26 13.17 -5.78
N ASP A 135 11.44 14.35 -6.39
CA ASP A 135 12.36 14.50 -7.52
C ASP A 135 13.82 14.17 -7.14
N PHE A 136 14.22 14.45 -5.90
CA PHE A 136 15.57 14.17 -5.39
C PHE A 136 15.87 12.67 -5.24
N GLU A 137 14.85 11.79 -5.21
CA GLU A 137 15.06 10.34 -5.14
C GLU A 137 15.52 9.73 -6.47
N GLY A 138 15.50 10.54 -7.53
CA GLY A 138 16.11 10.25 -8.82
C GLY A 138 15.14 9.73 -9.87
N SER A 139 15.46 10.05 -11.13
CA SER A 139 14.61 9.76 -12.31
C SER A 139 14.27 8.29 -12.51
N ARG A 140 15.13 7.36 -12.05
CA ARG A 140 14.85 5.93 -12.09
C ARG A 140 13.64 5.56 -11.22
N ARG A 141 13.54 6.09 -10.00
CA ARG A 141 12.38 5.83 -9.12
C ARG A 141 11.11 6.42 -9.73
N MET A 142 11.17 7.64 -10.25
CA MET A 142 10.02 8.27 -10.89
C MET A 142 9.48 7.45 -12.07
N LYS A 143 10.36 6.98 -12.98
CA LYS A 143 9.96 6.12 -14.10
C LYS A 143 9.32 4.80 -13.66
N GLN A 144 9.89 4.18 -12.62
CA GLN A 144 9.30 2.97 -12.03
C GLN A 144 7.93 3.29 -11.42
N ALA A 145 7.80 4.43 -10.75
CA ALA A 145 6.55 4.87 -10.14
C ALA A 145 5.45 5.09 -11.19
N GLU A 146 5.76 5.80 -12.28
CA GLU A 146 4.82 6.02 -13.39
C GLU A 146 4.31 4.70 -13.97
N HIS A 147 5.23 3.76 -14.24
CA HIS A 147 4.86 2.46 -14.79
C HIS A 147 3.98 1.66 -13.83
N GLY A 148 4.39 1.53 -12.57
CA GLY A 148 3.61 0.79 -11.57
C GLY A 148 2.27 1.47 -11.25
N THR A 149 2.18 2.80 -11.32
CA THR A 149 0.93 3.54 -11.09
C THR A 149 -0.06 3.22 -12.21
N ALA A 150 0.39 3.21 -13.47
CA ALA A 150 -0.44 2.85 -14.60
C ALA A 150 -0.90 1.37 -14.54
N GLU A 151 -0.03 0.45 -14.12
CA GLU A 151 -0.42 -0.95 -13.91
C GLU A 151 -1.43 -1.09 -12.77
N LEU A 152 -1.26 -0.35 -11.67
CA LEU A 152 -2.19 -0.34 -10.55
C LEU A 152 -3.56 0.23 -10.95
N GLU A 153 -3.58 1.33 -11.70
CA GLU A 153 -4.81 1.98 -12.18
C GLU A 153 -5.72 1.00 -12.95
N ALA A 154 -5.12 0.14 -13.77
CA ALA A 154 -5.86 -0.90 -14.50
C ALA A 154 -6.46 -1.99 -13.59
N ASN A 155 -5.97 -2.12 -12.36
CA ASN A 155 -6.31 -3.19 -11.41
C ASN A 155 -7.04 -2.70 -10.15
N VAL A 156 -7.47 -1.44 -10.09
CA VAL A 156 -8.29 -0.89 -8.99
C VAL A 156 -9.63 -0.38 -9.53
N ASP A 157 -10.58 -0.08 -8.64
CA ASP A 157 -11.82 0.61 -8.99
C ASP A 157 -11.65 2.14 -8.87
N SER A 158 -10.77 2.57 -7.97
CA SER A 158 -10.37 3.97 -7.82
C SER A 158 -8.91 4.06 -7.42
N LEU A 159 -8.21 5.08 -7.91
CA LEU A 159 -6.81 5.35 -7.61
C LEU A 159 -6.64 6.79 -7.12
N ILE A 160 -6.08 6.94 -5.92
CA ILE A 160 -5.64 8.20 -5.35
C ILE A 160 -4.12 8.25 -5.44
N VAL A 161 -3.61 9.26 -6.14
CA VAL A 161 -2.17 9.48 -6.30
C VAL A 161 -1.76 10.73 -5.55
N VAL A 162 -0.92 10.56 -4.54
CA VAL A 162 -0.29 11.65 -3.78
C VAL A 162 1.07 11.93 -4.38
N LEU A 163 1.33 13.18 -4.74
CA LEU A 163 2.61 13.61 -5.28
C LEU A 163 3.47 14.13 -4.13
N ASN A 164 4.53 13.40 -3.75
CA ASN A 164 5.38 13.81 -2.63
C ASN A 164 6.00 15.21 -2.85
N GLU A 165 6.30 15.57 -4.10
CA GLU A 165 6.82 16.90 -4.43
C GLU A 165 5.91 18.04 -3.93
N LYS A 166 4.59 17.84 -3.97
CA LYS A 166 3.63 18.83 -3.46
C LYS A 166 3.60 18.91 -1.94
N LEU A 167 4.15 17.93 -1.23
CA LEU A 167 4.30 18.00 0.21
C LEU A 167 5.39 18.99 0.61
N LEU A 168 6.43 19.18 -0.21
CA LEU A 168 7.47 20.17 0.07
C LEU A 168 6.93 21.60 0.11
N GLU A 169 5.89 21.91 -0.65
CA GLU A 169 5.24 23.23 -0.65
C GLU A 169 4.54 23.55 0.69
N VAL A 170 4.23 22.53 1.49
CA VAL A 170 3.50 22.67 2.77
C VAL A 170 4.36 22.30 3.99
N LEU A 171 5.58 21.81 3.78
CA LEU A 171 6.52 21.45 4.84
C LEU A 171 7.38 22.67 5.22
N PRO A 172 7.79 22.78 6.50
CA PRO A 172 8.78 23.78 6.93
C PRO A 172 10.12 23.65 6.19
N ASP A 173 10.78 24.79 5.93
CA ASP A 173 12.05 24.86 5.17
C ASP A 173 13.21 24.04 5.78
N ASP A 174 13.13 23.66 7.05
CA ASP A 174 14.17 22.95 7.81
C ASP A 174 13.89 21.44 7.99
N VAL A 175 12.89 20.90 7.29
CA VAL A 175 12.58 19.46 7.31
C VAL A 175 13.73 18.63 6.74
N SER A 176 14.18 17.66 7.54
CA SER A 176 15.19 16.68 7.10
C SER A 176 14.59 15.60 6.19
N GLN A 177 15.44 14.91 5.42
CA GLN A 177 15.00 13.80 4.54
C GLN A 177 14.33 12.64 5.28
N GLU A 178 14.59 12.46 6.58
CA GLU A 178 13.93 11.43 7.40
C GLU A 178 12.54 11.86 7.85
N GLN A 179 12.29 13.17 7.90
CA GLN A 179 11.02 13.76 8.31
C GLN A 179 10.07 14.02 7.13
N ALA A 180 10.60 14.10 5.90
CA ALA A 180 9.86 14.22 4.64
C ALA A 180 9.36 12.86 4.12
#